data_AF-A0A2C6MJH3-F1
#
_entry.id   AF-A0A2C6MJH3-F1
#
_cell.length_a   1.000
_cell.length_b   1.000
_cell.length_c   1.000
_cell.angle_alpha   90.00
_cell.angle_beta   90.00
_cell.angle_gamma   90.00
#
_symmetry.space_group_name_H-M   'P 1'
#
loop_
_entity.id
_entity.type
_entity.pdbx_description
1 polymer ?
#
loop_
_entity_poly.entity_id
_entity_poly.type
_entity_poly.pdbx_seq_one_letter_code
_entity_poly.pdbx_strand_id
1 'polypeptide(L)'
;MGNPGIRKAMTIEQIFFKNQQERRLYELREKAARDEISMVSGAKAEGKAKMAQEAICKYLEARFPKTSIDLQAEVQRINDLVILDKIINKIYTVNSLDEAAAIVREANK
;
A
#
# COMPACT_ATOMS: atom_id res chain seq x y z
N MET A 1 29.14 37.89 42.23
CA MET A 1 28.33 36.65 42.33
C MET A 1 26.97 36.91 41.70
N GLY A 2 26.59 36.13 40.68
CA GLY A 2 25.44 36.42 39.82
C GLY A 2 24.08 36.34 40.52
N ASN A 3 23.18 37.24 40.15
CA ASN A 3 21.86 37.42 40.75
C ASN A 3 21.06 36.09 40.77
N PRO A 4 20.58 35.63 41.95
CA PRO A 4 19.88 34.36 42.10
C PRO A 4 18.58 34.27 41.28
N GLY A 5 17.96 35.41 40.91
CA GLY A 5 16.80 35.43 40.01
C GLY A 5 17.13 34.95 38.59
N ILE A 6 18.30 35.31 38.07
CA ILE A 6 18.76 34.93 36.73
C ILE A 6 19.04 33.43 36.66
N ARG A 7 19.63 32.85 37.71
CA ARG A 7 19.85 31.39 37.80
C ARG A 7 18.54 30.62 37.79
N LYS A 8 17.51 31.09 38.51
CA LYS A 8 16.19 30.44 38.54
C LYS A 8 15.50 30.49 37.17
N ALA A 9 15.50 31.65 36.50
CA ALA A 9 14.95 31.79 35.16
C ALA A 9 15.66 30.88 34.15
N MET A 10 17.01 30.83 34.17
CA MET A 10 17.80 29.95 33.32
C MET A 10 17.50 28.46 33.54
N THR A 11 17.26 28.06 34.80
CA THR A 11 16.90 26.67 35.15
C THR A 11 15.51 26.32 34.63
N ILE A 12 14.54 27.24 34.75
CA ILE A 12 13.17 27.06 34.25
C ILE A 12 13.17 26.95 32.72
N GLU A 13 13.92 27.79 32.01
CA GLU A 13 14.03 27.70 30.55
C GLU A 13 14.70 26.40 30.09
N GLN A 14 15.75 25.93 30.76
CA GLN A 14 16.37 24.63 30.45
C GLN A 14 15.39 23.46 30.63
N ILE A 15 14.52 23.52 31.64
CA ILE A 15 13.49 22.51 31.88
C ILE A 15 12.42 22.57 30.77
N PHE A 16 11.94 23.76 30.42
CA PHE A 16 10.97 23.94 29.33
C PHE A 16 11.52 23.51 27.97
N PHE A 17 12.79 23.86 27.69
CA PHE A 17 13.45 23.51 26.45
C PHE A 17 13.69 22.00 26.34
N LYS A 18 14.10 21.33 27.43
CA LYS A 18 14.17 19.87 27.49
C LYS A 18 12.81 19.22 27.20
N ASN A 19 11.73 19.74 27.80
CA ASN A 19 10.38 19.24 27.57
C ASN A 19 9.94 19.42 26.11
N GLN A 20 10.25 20.58 25.49
CA GLN A 20 9.96 20.83 24.09
C GLN A 20 10.79 19.95 23.14
N GLN A 21 12.07 19.72 23.45
CA GLN A 21 12.94 18.82 22.70
C GLN A 21 12.50 17.36 22.83
N GLU A 22 12.15 16.90 24.03
CA GLU A 22 11.62 15.56 24.29
C GLU A 22 10.30 15.34 23.54
N ARG A 23 9.41 16.33 23.55
CA ARG A 23 8.15 16.28 22.80
C ARG A 23 8.38 16.22 21.30
N ARG A 24 9.29 17.05 20.76
CA ARG A 24 9.68 17.00 19.34
C ARG A 24 10.31 15.65 18.98
N LEU A 25 11.15 15.09 19.85
CA LEU A 25 11.77 13.78 19.63
C LEU A 25 10.71 12.65 19.63
N TYR A 26 9.71 12.75 20.50
CA TYR A 26 8.58 11.83 20.55
C TYR A 26 7.73 11.91 19.27
N GLU A 27 7.37 13.12 18.85
CA GLU A 27 6.63 13.36 17.60
C GLU A 27 7.38 12.85 16.38
N LEU A 28 8.70 13.06 16.31
CA LEU A 28 9.54 12.54 15.24
C LEU A 28 9.62 11.01 15.24
N ARG A 29 9.74 10.37 16.41
CA ARG A 29 9.71 8.90 16.53
C ARG A 29 8.35 8.33 16.13
N GLU A 30 7.27 8.93 16.59
CA GLU A 30 5.93 8.47 16.26
C GLU A 30 5.62 8.66 14.78
N LYS A 31 6.06 9.78 14.20
CA LYS A 31 5.99 10.02 12.76
C LYS A 31 6.80 8.98 11.98
N ALA A 32 8.06 8.74 12.35
CA ALA A 32 8.90 7.74 11.70
C ALA A 32 8.29 6.33 11.77
N ALA A 33 7.76 5.94 12.94
CA ALA A 33 7.08 4.65 13.10
C ALA A 33 5.83 4.55 12.21
N ARG A 34 5.01 5.61 12.12
CA ARG A 34 3.84 5.65 11.24
C ARG A 34 4.24 5.60 9.76
N ASP A 35 5.29 6.32 9.37
CA ASP A 35 5.81 6.34 8.00
C ASP A 35 6.34 4.95 7.61
N GLU A 36 7.09 4.28 8.50
CA GLU A 36 7.56 2.90 8.30
C GLU A 36 6.39 1.91 8.15
N ILE A 37 5.39 1.97 9.04
CA ILE A 37 4.18 1.13 8.95
C ILE A 37 3.46 1.38 7.63
N SER A 38 3.31 2.64 7.23
CA SER A 38 2.67 3.03 5.97
C SER A 38 3.43 2.47 4.77
N MET A 39 4.76 2.63 4.72
CA MET A 39 5.60 2.10 3.63
C MET A 39 5.51 0.58 3.53
N VAL A 40 5.61 -0.14 4.65
CA VAL A 40 5.52 -1.61 4.66
C VAL A 40 4.13 -2.08 4.24
N SER A 41 3.07 -1.40 4.69
CA SER A 41 1.70 -1.74 4.32
C SER A 41 1.43 -1.52 2.83
N GLY A 42 1.94 -0.41 2.26
CA GLY A 42 1.88 -0.12 0.82
C GLY A 42 2.62 -1.17 0.00
N ALA A 43 3.87 -1.46 0.37
CA ALA A 43 4.69 -2.46 -0.33
C ALA A 43 4.05 -3.87 -0.31
N LYS A 44 3.41 -4.25 0.80
CA LYS A 44 2.71 -5.54 0.91
C LYS A 44 1.44 -5.57 0.05
N ALA A 45 0.70 -4.46 -0.03
CA ALA A 45 -0.49 -4.36 -0.87
C ALA A 45 -0.13 -4.44 -2.36
N GLU A 46 0.88 -3.69 -2.80
CA GLU A 46 1.39 -3.73 -4.17
C GLU A 46 1.91 -5.12 -4.55
N GLY A 47 2.68 -5.76 -3.67
CA GLY A 47 3.19 -7.11 -3.90
C GLY A 47 2.07 -8.15 -4.07
N LYS A 48 1.00 -8.05 -3.28
CA LYS A 48 -0.18 -8.92 -3.42
C LYS A 48 -0.93 -8.63 -4.71
N ALA A 49 -1.13 -7.37 -5.08
CA ALA A 49 -1.79 -6.99 -6.33
C ALA A 49 -1.04 -7.57 -7.54
N LYS A 50 0.29 -7.42 -7.55
CA LYS A 50 1.14 -7.97 -8.61
C LYS A 50 1.06 -9.50 -8.71
N MET A 51 1.09 -10.21 -7.57
CA MET A 51 0.91 -11.67 -7.59
C MET A 51 -0.46 -12.08 -8.15
N ALA A 52 -1.52 -11.36 -7.80
CA ALA A 52 -2.86 -11.65 -8.32
C ALA A 52 -2.96 -11.39 -9.83
N GLN A 53 -2.40 -10.28 -10.32
CA GLN A 53 -2.29 -10.00 -11.76
C GLN A 53 -1.54 -11.12 -12.49
N GLU A 54 -0.38 -11.54 -11.97
CA GLU A 54 0.43 -12.61 -12.57
C GLU A 54 -0.32 -13.95 -12.58
N ALA A 55 -1.05 -14.28 -11.52
CA ALA A 55 -1.84 -15.51 -11.45
C ALA A 55 -2.95 -15.53 -12.51
N ILE A 56 -3.68 -14.42 -12.66
CA ILE A 56 -4.69 -14.24 -13.71
C ILE A 56 -4.05 -14.35 -15.10
N CYS A 57 -2.92 -13.66 -15.33
CA CYS A 57 -2.26 -13.68 -16.63
C CYS A 57 -1.78 -15.08 -17.02
N LYS A 58 -1.14 -15.81 -16.08
CA LYS A 58 -0.70 -17.19 -16.29
C LYS A 58 -1.87 -18.12 -16.60
N TYR A 59 -2.99 -17.94 -15.90
CA TYR A 59 -4.20 -18.72 -16.17
C TYR A 59 -4.72 -18.47 -17.59
N LEU A 60 -4.83 -17.21 -17.98
CA LEU A 60 -5.27 -16.82 -19.31
C LEU A 60 -4.33 -17.34 -20.41
N GLU A 61 -3.02 -17.29 -20.19
CA GLU A 61 -2.02 -17.82 -21.11
C GLU A 61 -2.15 -19.34 -21.28
N ALA A 62 -2.36 -20.07 -20.17
CA ALA A 62 -2.49 -21.52 -20.19
C ALA A 62 -3.78 -21.99 -20.88
N ARG A 63 -4.88 -21.27 -20.72
CA ARG A 63 -6.21 -21.67 -21.24
C ARG A 63 -6.49 -21.11 -22.63
N PHE A 64 -5.99 -19.91 -22.95
CA PHE A 64 -6.26 -19.19 -24.20
C PHE A 64 -4.96 -18.63 -24.81
N PRO A 65 -4.06 -19.51 -25.30
CA PRO A 65 -2.77 -19.07 -25.81
C PRO A 65 -2.92 -18.10 -26.99
N LYS A 66 -2.12 -17.03 -26.99
CA LYS A 66 -2.05 -15.95 -28.01
C LYS A 66 -3.26 -15.01 -28.12
N THR A 67 -4.49 -15.47 -27.86
CA THR A 67 -5.69 -14.62 -27.88
C THR A 67 -5.86 -13.81 -26.59
N SER A 68 -5.20 -14.20 -25.50
CA SER A 68 -5.29 -13.51 -24.21
C SER A 68 -4.40 -12.30 -24.02
N ILE A 69 -3.53 -11.95 -24.97
CA ILE A 69 -2.51 -10.89 -24.79
C ILE A 69 -3.19 -9.55 -24.47
N ASP A 70 -4.25 -9.19 -25.18
CA ASP A 70 -4.97 -7.93 -24.97
C ASP A 70 -5.65 -7.91 -23.60
N LEU A 71 -6.27 -9.02 -23.20
CA LEU A 71 -6.93 -9.15 -21.90
C LEU A 71 -5.92 -9.15 -20.73
N GLN A 72 -4.75 -9.75 -20.91
CA GLN A 72 -3.65 -9.69 -19.94
C GLN A 72 -3.17 -8.26 -19.74
N ALA A 73 -3.05 -7.48 -20.82
CA ALA A 73 -2.69 -6.07 -20.73
C ALA A 73 -3.76 -5.24 -19.99
N GLU A 74 -5.05 -5.57 -20.12
CA GLU A 74 -6.11 -4.96 -19.32
C GLU A 74 -5.99 -5.32 -17.83
N VAL A 75 -5.77 -6.59 -17.49
CA VAL A 75 -5.63 -7.05 -16.10
C VAL A 75 -4.41 -6.41 -15.41
N GLN A 76 -3.29 -6.25 -16.12
CA GLN A 76 -2.10 -5.60 -15.59
C GLN A 76 -2.30 -4.12 -15.22
N ARG A 77 -3.33 -3.45 -15.77
CA ARG A 77 -3.68 -2.08 -15.39
C ARG A 77 -4.49 -1.99 -14.11
N ILE A 78 -5.04 -3.11 -13.62
CA ILE A 78 -5.88 -3.17 -12.43
C ILE A 78 -5.00 -3.35 -11.19
N ASN A 79 -4.79 -2.28 -10.42
CA ASN A 79 -4.00 -2.34 -9.18
C ASN A 79 -4.85 -2.56 -7.91
N ASP A 80 -6.17 -2.58 -8.04
CA ASP A 80 -7.07 -2.82 -6.91
C ASP A 80 -7.16 -4.32 -6.60
N LEU A 81 -6.68 -4.69 -5.42
CA LEU A 81 -6.70 -6.06 -4.91
C LEU A 81 -8.12 -6.64 -4.83
N VAL A 82 -9.13 -5.84 -4.49
CA VAL A 82 -10.50 -6.31 -4.34
C VAL A 82 -11.07 -6.70 -5.70
N ILE A 83 -10.74 -5.93 -6.74
CA ILE A 83 -11.14 -6.22 -8.11
C ILE A 83 -10.43 -7.48 -8.61
N LEU A 84 -9.12 -7.58 -8.39
CA LEU A 84 -8.33 -8.75 -8.79
C LEU A 84 -8.82 -10.03 -8.10
N ASP A 85 -9.18 -9.97 -6.81
CA ASP A 85 -9.70 -11.12 -6.07
C ASP A 85 -11.07 -11.58 -6.60
N LYS A 86 -11.97 -10.64 -6.94
CA LYS A 86 -13.24 -10.96 -7.63
C LYS A 86 -13.00 -11.67 -8.96
N ILE A 87 -12.02 -11.20 -9.74
CA ILE A 87 -11.65 -11.81 -11.02
C ILE A 87 -11.12 -13.22 -10.78
N ILE A 88 -10.14 -13.40 -9.88
CA ILE A 88 -9.56 -14.72 -9.56
C ILE A 88 -10.65 -15.73 -9.20
N ASN A 89 -11.58 -15.36 -8.32
CA ASN A 89 -12.61 -16.30 -7.86
C ASN A 89 -13.57 -16.76 -8.97
N LYS A 90 -13.77 -15.94 -10.01
CA LYS A 90 -14.66 -16.26 -11.13
C LYS A 90 -13.92 -16.79 -12.37
N ILE A 91 -12.63 -16.50 -12.54
CA ILE A 91 -11.93 -16.77 -13.81
C ILE A 91 -11.76 -18.26 -14.12
N TYR A 92 -11.84 -19.13 -13.11
CA TYR A 92 -11.74 -20.58 -13.30
C TYR A 92 -13.00 -21.20 -13.94
N THR A 93 -14.17 -20.57 -13.82
CA THR A 93 -15.45 -21.11 -14.32
C THR A 93 -15.69 -20.85 -15.80
N VAL A 94 -14.78 -20.12 -16.44
CA VAL A 94 -14.98 -19.46 -17.73
C VAL A 94 -14.57 -20.38 -18.87
N ASN A 95 -15.40 -20.59 -19.88
CA ASN A 95 -15.08 -21.52 -20.98
C ASN A 95 -14.59 -20.83 -22.26
N SER A 96 -14.73 -19.51 -22.34
CA SER A 96 -14.30 -18.70 -23.49
C SER A 96 -13.54 -17.44 -23.05
N LEU A 97 -12.78 -16.85 -23.99
CA LEU A 97 -12.08 -15.59 -23.75
C LEU A 97 -13.07 -14.43 -23.53
N ASP A 98 -14.21 -14.44 -24.23
CA ASP A 98 -15.23 -13.39 -24.13
C ASP A 98 -15.89 -13.35 -22.74
N GLU A 99 -16.16 -14.52 -22.16
CA GLU A 99 -16.64 -14.61 -20.78
C GLU A 99 -15.58 -14.12 -19.78
N ALA A 100 -14.30 -14.37 -20.03
CA ALA A 100 -13.22 -13.87 -19.18
C ALA A 100 -13.15 -12.34 -19.24
N ALA A 101 -13.24 -11.78 -20.45
CA ALA A 101 -13.30 -10.34 -20.65
C ALA A 101 -14.54 -9.72 -20.00
N ALA A 102 -15.69 -10.41 -20.03
CA ALA A 102 -16.90 -9.98 -19.35
C ALA A 102 -16.71 -9.91 -17.83
N ILE A 103 -16.06 -10.91 -17.21
CA ILE A 103 -15.76 -10.89 -15.77
C ILE A 103 -14.81 -9.75 -15.40
N VAL A 104 -13.77 -9.51 -16.20
CA VAL A 104 -12.83 -8.40 -15.96
C VAL A 104 -13.58 -7.06 -16.02
N ARG A 105 -14.45 -6.86 -17.02
CA ARG A 105 -15.28 -5.65 -17.15
C ARG A 105 -16.32 -5.51 -16.05
N GLU A 106 -16.96 -6.60 -15.63
CA GLU A 106 -17.93 -6.61 -14.54
C GLU A 106 -17.25 -6.24 -13.22
N ALA A 107 -16.04 -6.77 -12.96
CA ALA A 107 -15.30 -6.49 -11.75
C ALA A 107 -14.79 -5.05 -11.67
N ASN A 108 -14.58 -4.40 -12.82
CA ASN A 108 -14.13 -3.01 -12.94
C ASN A 108 -15.28 -1.98 -12.92
N LYS A 109 -16.51 -2.44 -12.74
CA LYS A 109 -17.74 -1.63 -12.70
C LYS A 109 -18.12 -1.29 -11.26
#